data_AF-A0A7S2ALQ1-F1
#
_entry.id   AF-A0A7S2ALQ1-F1
#
_cell.length_a   1.000
_cell.length_b   1.000
_cell.length_c   1.000
_cell.angle_alpha   90.00
_cell.angle_beta   90.00
_cell.angle_gamma   90.00
#
_symmetry.space_group_name_H-M   'P 1'
#
loop_
_entity.id
_entity.type
_entity.pdbx_description
1 polymer ?
#
loop_
_entity_poly.entity_id
_entity_poly.type
_entity_poly.pdbx_seq_one_letter_code
_entity_poly.pdbx_strand_id
1 'polypeptide(L)'
;RERKARASNNSIVPRSADIERRSTTRRMRDSLEAMGYDAEGAVRRARDDRRGREESRMGRSVERKRKRDASSAAAMEMEEEKEKKRVHSSKSRSMSRGRAASMTPDPKSKRALGLKDDAARMKSTKLGDKSVRKRSKMAKRGEGDRHVPDLKPKHLYSGKTGRGARDWR
;
A
#
# COMPACT_ATOMS: atom_id res chain seq x y z
N ARG A 1 -1.87 33.68 -10.10
CA ARG A 1 -0.55 34.37 -10.05
C ARG A 1 0.13 33.95 -8.75
N GLU A 2 0.86 32.83 -8.75
CA GLU A 2 1.63 32.40 -7.58
C GLU A 2 2.84 33.33 -7.40
N ARG A 3 2.84 34.07 -6.29
CA ARG A 3 3.92 34.97 -5.90
C ARG A 3 4.93 34.18 -5.06
N LYS A 4 6.21 34.33 -5.39
CA LYS A 4 7.41 33.94 -4.62
C LYS A 4 7.75 32.43 -4.61
N ALA A 5 8.08 31.89 -5.78
CA ALA A 5 8.88 30.67 -5.89
C ALA A 5 10.35 30.98 -5.60
N ARG A 6 10.91 30.47 -4.48
CA ARG A 6 12.34 30.14 -4.21
C ARG A 6 12.76 30.07 -2.73
N ALA A 7 11.82 29.98 -1.78
CA ALA A 7 12.17 29.67 -0.38
C ALA A 7 11.13 28.74 0.26
N SER A 8 10.99 27.53 -0.28
CA SER A 8 10.46 26.43 0.53
C SER A 8 11.62 25.91 1.39
N ASN A 9 11.38 25.70 2.69
CA ASN A 9 12.32 25.05 3.62
C ASN A 9 12.50 23.54 3.31
N ASN A 10 12.40 23.15 2.04
CA ASN A 10 12.58 21.78 1.60
C ASN A 10 14.05 21.58 1.18
N SER A 11 14.59 20.39 1.41
CA SER A 11 15.93 20.07 0.97
C SER A 11 16.03 20.17 -0.56
N ILE A 12 17.14 20.74 -1.03
CA ILE A 12 17.46 20.76 -2.46
C ILE A 12 17.76 19.31 -2.87
N VAL A 13 16.99 18.80 -3.83
CA VAL A 13 17.18 17.43 -4.35
C VAL A 13 18.57 17.32 -4.96
N PRO A 14 19.36 16.28 -4.63
CA PRO A 14 20.67 16.09 -5.22
C PRO A 14 20.56 15.86 -6.73
N ARG A 15 21.45 16.49 -7.50
CA ARG A 15 21.46 16.43 -8.97
C ARG A 15 21.56 14.99 -9.51
N SER A 16 22.17 14.07 -8.76
CA SER A 16 22.32 12.66 -9.12
C SER A 16 20.99 11.90 -9.20
N ALA A 17 19.96 12.32 -8.46
CA ALA A 17 18.67 11.66 -8.47
C ALA A 17 17.83 11.99 -9.72
N ASP A 18 18.09 13.15 -10.34
CA ASP A 18 17.44 13.68 -11.56
C ASP A 18 15.96 13.28 -11.74
N ILE A 19 15.13 13.61 -10.74
CA ILE A 19 13.72 13.20 -10.68
C ILE A 19 12.94 13.70 -11.91
N GLU A 20 13.23 14.92 -12.35
CA GLU A 20 12.56 15.59 -13.47
C GLU A 20 13.20 15.26 -14.83
N ARG A 21 14.19 14.34 -14.86
CA ARG A 21 14.90 13.91 -16.07
C ARG A 21 15.42 15.09 -16.89
N ARG A 22 16.05 16.04 -16.21
CA ARG A 22 16.59 17.27 -16.80
C ARG A 22 18.03 17.11 -17.30
N SER A 23 18.75 16.06 -16.91
CA SER A 23 20.11 15.75 -17.38
C SER A 23 20.16 15.14 -18.79
N THR A 24 19.48 15.78 -19.75
CA THR A 24 19.47 15.33 -21.15
C THR A 24 20.63 15.95 -21.94
N THR A 25 21.13 15.22 -22.94
CA THR A 25 22.20 15.68 -23.85
C THR A 25 21.80 16.94 -24.62
N ARG A 26 20.50 17.08 -24.92
CA ARG A 26 19.93 18.27 -25.56
C ARG A 26 20.06 19.51 -24.67
N ARG A 27 19.62 19.45 -23.41
CA ARG A 27 19.72 20.58 -22.48
C ARG A 27 21.17 20.95 -22.16
N MET A 28 22.04 19.95 -22.10
CA MET A 28 23.49 20.17 -21.95
C MET A 28 24.06 20.91 -23.17
N ARG A 29 23.70 20.51 -24.39
CA ARG A 29 24.11 21.19 -25.63
C ARG A 29 23.65 22.65 -25.65
N ASP A 30 22.36 22.87 -25.46
CA ASP A 30 21.76 24.21 -25.51
C ASP A 30 22.42 25.16 -24.50
N SER A 31 22.75 24.66 -23.29
CA SER A 31 23.41 25.45 -22.26
C SER A 31 24.87 25.76 -22.58
N LEU A 32 25.61 24.85 -23.23
CA LEU A 32 27.02 25.06 -23.59
C LEU A 32 27.13 26.03 -24.77
N GLU A 33 26.27 25.89 -25.78
CA GLU A 33 26.21 26.81 -26.92
C GLU A 33 25.79 28.21 -26.49
N ALA A 34 24.85 28.34 -25.55
CA ALA A 34 24.46 29.64 -24.98
C ALA A 34 25.61 30.34 -24.22
N MET A 35 26.57 29.58 -23.70
CA MET A 35 27.79 30.11 -23.07
C MET A 35 28.94 30.33 -24.08
N GLY A 36 28.71 30.04 -25.37
CA GLY A 36 29.69 30.22 -26.45
C GLY A 36 30.68 29.06 -26.63
N TYR A 37 30.43 27.90 -26.03
CA TYR A 37 31.27 26.71 -26.19
C TYR A 37 30.73 25.78 -27.28
N ASP A 38 31.63 25.15 -28.03
CA ASP A 38 31.27 24.06 -28.94
C ASP A 38 30.89 22.80 -28.15
N ALA A 39 29.63 22.39 -28.30
CA ALA A 39 29.04 21.28 -27.58
C ALA A 39 29.18 19.91 -28.29
N GLU A 40 29.63 19.88 -29.54
CA GLU A 40 29.62 18.65 -30.35
C GLU A 40 30.46 17.52 -29.74
N GLY A 41 31.67 17.85 -29.27
CA GLY A 41 32.54 16.88 -28.59
C GLY A 41 31.95 16.32 -27.29
N ALA A 42 31.20 17.12 -26.53
CA ALA A 42 30.55 16.69 -25.30
C ALA A 42 29.34 15.78 -25.58
N VAL A 43 28.56 16.09 -26.62
CA VAL A 43 27.42 15.26 -27.04
C VAL A 43 27.89 13.91 -27.56
N ARG A 44 28.98 13.88 -28.35
CA ARG A 44 29.55 12.64 -28.88
C ARG A 44 29.99 11.69 -27.76
N ARG A 45 30.79 12.18 -26.80
CA ARG A 45 31.20 11.40 -25.61
C ARG A 45 30.01 10.83 -24.84
N ALA A 46 29.01 11.66 -24.54
CA ALA A 46 27.80 11.23 -23.82
C ALA A 46 26.97 10.17 -24.57
N ARG A 47 27.01 10.17 -25.92
CA ARG A 47 26.36 9.14 -26.74
C ARG A 47 27.19 7.85 -26.82
N ASP A 48 28.51 7.96 -26.84
CA ASP A 48 29.42 6.80 -26.91
C ASP A 48 29.42 6.03 -25.58
N ASP A 49 29.42 6.74 -24.44
CA ASP A 49 29.26 6.13 -23.11
C ASP A 49 27.91 5.41 -22.96
N ARG A 50 26.85 5.92 -23.59
CA ARG A 50 25.55 5.24 -23.63
C ARG A 50 25.60 3.98 -24.46
N ARG A 51 26.23 4.01 -25.63
CA ARG A 51 26.33 2.85 -26.53
C ARG A 51 27.13 1.71 -25.90
N GLY A 52 28.28 2.00 -25.28
CA GLY A 52 29.05 0.97 -24.54
C GLY A 52 28.30 0.39 -23.33
N ARG A 53 27.41 1.17 -22.71
CA ARG A 53 26.55 0.71 -21.60
C ARG A 53 25.27 0.01 -22.04
N GLU A 54 24.76 0.33 -23.23
CA GLU A 54 23.60 -0.32 -23.82
C GLU A 54 23.98 -1.66 -24.44
N GLU A 55 25.15 -1.83 -25.05
CA GLU A 55 25.64 -3.15 -25.49
C GLU A 55 25.84 -4.11 -24.30
N SER A 56 26.31 -3.62 -23.15
CA SER A 56 26.44 -4.41 -21.92
C SER A 56 25.13 -4.60 -21.13
N ARG A 57 24.06 -3.84 -21.42
CA ARG A 57 22.72 -4.00 -20.81
C ARG A 57 21.71 -4.70 -21.73
N MET A 58 21.92 -4.68 -23.04
CA MET A 58 21.09 -5.36 -24.04
C MET A 58 21.25 -6.89 -24.02
N GLY A 59 22.28 -7.42 -23.34
CA GLY A 59 22.33 -8.83 -22.95
C GLY A 59 21.30 -9.27 -21.89
N ARG A 60 20.41 -8.39 -21.39
CA ARG A 60 19.46 -8.75 -20.32
C ARG A 60 18.02 -8.25 -20.45
N SER A 61 17.63 -7.56 -21.54
CA SER A 61 16.26 -7.01 -21.68
C SER A 61 15.41 -7.61 -22.81
N VAL A 62 15.99 -8.32 -23.78
CA VAL A 62 15.20 -8.96 -24.85
C VAL A 62 14.72 -10.37 -24.46
N GLU A 63 15.49 -11.11 -23.67
CA GLU A 63 15.18 -12.52 -23.35
C GLU A 63 14.23 -12.73 -22.16
N ARG A 64 14.09 -11.74 -21.25
CA ARG A 64 13.21 -11.89 -20.07
C ARG A 64 11.76 -11.47 -20.28
N LYS A 65 11.36 -11.09 -21.50
CA LYS A 65 9.95 -10.82 -21.85
C LYS A 65 9.14 -12.07 -22.20
N ARG A 66 9.73 -13.28 -22.20
CA ARG A 66 9.04 -14.54 -22.59
C ARG A 66 8.75 -15.54 -21.45
N LYS A 67 8.67 -15.12 -20.19
CA LYS A 67 8.17 -16.00 -19.09
C LYS A 67 7.23 -15.32 -18.07
N ARG A 68 6.74 -14.13 -18.39
CA ARG A 68 5.57 -13.52 -17.76
C ARG A 68 4.66 -13.17 -18.93
N ASP A 69 3.40 -13.58 -18.88
CA ASP A 69 2.36 -13.32 -19.89
C ASP A 69 2.16 -14.35 -21.03
N ALA A 70 2.15 -15.65 -20.71
CA ALA A 70 1.41 -16.62 -21.55
C ALA A 70 -0.12 -16.57 -21.31
N SER A 71 -0.58 -15.81 -20.31
CA SER A 71 -2.00 -15.64 -20.00
C SER A 71 -2.55 -14.23 -20.26
N SER A 72 -1.72 -13.29 -20.75
CA SER A 72 -2.19 -11.94 -21.15
C SER A 72 -1.82 -11.53 -22.58
N ALA A 73 -1.05 -12.34 -23.31
CA ALA A 73 -0.73 -12.10 -24.72
C ALA A 73 -1.82 -12.52 -25.72
N ALA A 74 -2.88 -13.21 -25.27
CA ALA A 74 -4.06 -13.56 -26.09
C ALA A 74 -5.17 -12.48 -26.03
N ALA A 75 -4.85 -11.25 -25.64
CA ALA A 75 -5.82 -10.18 -25.37
C ALA A 75 -5.59 -8.90 -26.17
N MET A 76 -4.85 -8.98 -27.29
CA MET A 76 -4.55 -7.86 -28.18
C MET A 76 -4.99 -8.06 -29.64
N GLU A 77 -5.80 -9.09 -29.94
CA GLU A 77 -6.35 -9.29 -31.29
C GLU A 77 -7.70 -10.01 -31.21
N MET A 78 -8.77 -9.26 -30.90
CA MET A 78 -10.10 -9.41 -31.49
C MET A 78 -10.97 -8.26 -30.98
N GLU A 79 -11.49 -7.46 -31.91
CA GLU A 79 -12.54 -6.50 -31.67
C GLU A 79 -13.85 -7.27 -31.47
N GLU A 80 -14.36 -7.24 -30.23
CA GLU A 80 -15.75 -7.52 -29.90
C GLU A 80 -15.97 -6.96 -28.48
N GLU A 81 -16.92 -6.05 -28.32
CA GLU A 81 -17.30 -5.45 -27.04
C GLU A 81 -17.78 -6.51 -26.04
N LYS A 82 -16.85 -7.10 -25.30
CA LYS A 82 -17.16 -7.87 -24.08
C LYS A 82 -16.49 -7.16 -22.92
N GLU A 83 -17.31 -6.56 -22.06
CA GLU A 83 -16.89 -5.93 -20.82
C GLU A 83 -15.89 -6.82 -20.08
N LYS A 84 -14.63 -6.40 -20.05
CA LYS A 84 -13.57 -7.08 -19.31
C LYS A 84 -13.90 -6.98 -17.82
N LYS A 85 -14.60 -7.99 -17.28
CA LYS A 85 -14.85 -8.13 -15.84
C LYS A 85 -13.51 -8.04 -15.13
N ARG A 86 -13.27 -6.93 -14.44
CA ARG A 86 -12.07 -6.69 -13.64
C ARG A 86 -12.07 -7.72 -12.49
N VAL A 87 -11.42 -8.87 -12.71
CA VAL A 87 -11.23 -9.93 -11.69
C VAL A 87 -10.46 -9.41 -10.45
N HIS A 88 -9.86 -8.23 -10.57
CA HIS A 88 -9.18 -7.52 -9.49
C HIS A 88 -9.84 -6.17 -9.19
N SER A 89 -11.15 -6.19 -8.89
CA SER A 89 -11.79 -5.08 -8.18
C SER A 89 -11.06 -4.82 -6.85
N SER A 90 -10.85 -3.56 -6.51
CA SER A 90 -10.17 -3.12 -5.27
C SER A 90 -10.75 -3.71 -3.99
N LYS A 91 -11.96 -4.27 -4.02
CA LYS A 91 -12.61 -4.95 -2.90
C LYS A 91 -11.89 -6.24 -2.46
N SER A 92 -11.22 -6.95 -3.37
CA SER A 92 -10.43 -8.16 -3.03
C SER A 92 -9.03 -7.85 -2.52
N ARG A 93 -8.51 -6.64 -2.73
CA ARG A 93 -7.24 -6.17 -2.17
C ARG A 93 -7.35 -5.68 -0.71
N SER A 94 -8.57 -5.59 -0.18
CA SER A 94 -8.84 -5.10 1.17
C SER A 94 -8.79 -6.20 2.24
N MET A 95 -8.70 -7.48 1.85
CA MET A 95 -8.40 -8.56 2.79
C MET A 95 -6.89 -8.55 3.01
N SER A 96 -6.48 -7.85 4.07
CA SER A 96 -5.17 -7.88 4.74
C SER A 96 -4.02 -8.52 3.95
N ARG A 97 -3.02 -7.71 3.60
CA ARG A 97 -1.70 -8.16 3.10
C ARG A 97 -0.97 -8.99 4.18
N GLY A 98 -1.41 -10.22 4.39
CA GLY A 98 -0.60 -11.27 4.99
C GLY A 98 0.51 -11.69 4.03
N ARG A 99 1.51 -12.42 4.56
CA ARG A 99 2.52 -13.11 3.74
C ARG A 99 1.81 -13.89 2.64
N ALA A 100 2.43 -14.00 1.45
CA ALA A 100 1.86 -14.65 0.27
C ALA A 100 1.04 -15.89 0.65
N ALA A 101 -0.15 -16.06 0.06
CA ALA A 101 -1.08 -17.16 0.40
C ALA A 101 -0.46 -18.57 0.34
N SER A 102 0.71 -18.71 -0.29
CA SER A 102 1.55 -19.92 -0.34
C SER A 102 2.45 -20.16 0.89
N MET A 103 2.77 -19.13 1.68
CA MET A 103 3.67 -19.20 2.85
C MET A 103 2.95 -19.11 4.19
N THR A 104 1.67 -18.72 4.19
CA THR A 104 0.84 -18.87 5.38
C THR A 104 0.35 -20.32 5.43
N PRO A 105 0.46 -21.04 6.56
CA PRO A 105 -0.29 -22.28 6.74
C PRO A 105 -1.73 -21.98 6.35
N ASP A 106 -2.27 -22.75 5.41
CA ASP A 106 -3.61 -22.55 4.86
C ASP A 106 -4.54 -22.18 6.03
N PRO A 107 -5.24 -21.03 6.05
CA PRO A 107 -6.03 -20.61 7.21
C PRO A 107 -7.12 -21.63 7.60
N LYS A 108 -7.31 -22.65 6.76
CA LYS A 108 -7.96 -23.95 7.02
C LYS A 108 -7.37 -24.74 8.22
N SER A 109 -6.19 -24.40 8.75
CA SER A 109 -5.37 -25.35 9.52
C SER A 109 -5.47 -25.31 11.05
N LYS A 110 -6.26 -24.44 11.70
CA LYS A 110 -6.46 -24.58 13.18
C LYS A 110 -7.92 -24.65 13.62
N ARG A 111 -8.78 -23.82 13.02
CA ARG A 111 -10.22 -23.80 13.34
C ARG A 111 -11.04 -24.81 12.54
N ALA A 112 -10.49 -25.33 11.43
CA ALA A 112 -11.20 -26.19 10.49
C ALA A 112 -10.72 -27.66 10.50
N LEU A 113 -9.67 -28.00 11.26
CA LEU A 113 -9.16 -29.37 11.36
C LEU A 113 -10.15 -30.39 11.93
N GLY A 114 -11.16 -29.93 12.70
CA GLY A 114 -12.15 -30.80 13.35
C GLY A 114 -13.47 -30.95 12.60
N LEU A 115 -13.63 -30.37 11.41
CA LEU A 115 -14.89 -30.40 10.68
C LEU A 115 -14.76 -31.19 9.37
N LYS A 116 -15.65 -32.17 9.20
CA LYS A 116 -15.64 -33.14 8.10
C LYS A 116 -15.78 -32.47 6.72
N ASP A 117 -16.78 -31.61 6.56
CA ASP A 117 -17.16 -31.02 5.26
C ASP A 117 -17.11 -29.48 5.26
N ASP A 118 -16.96 -28.90 4.07
CA ASP A 118 -17.02 -27.46 3.82
C ASP A 118 -18.35 -26.84 4.23
N ALA A 119 -19.45 -27.58 4.06
CA ALA A 119 -20.77 -27.16 4.52
C ALA A 119 -20.83 -27.02 6.04
N ALA A 120 -20.21 -27.94 6.78
CA ALA A 120 -20.09 -27.83 8.24
C ALA A 120 -19.23 -26.62 8.64
N ARG A 121 -18.17 -26.34 7.88
CA ARG A 121 -17.31 -25.16 8.09
C ARG A 121 -18.06 -23.84 7.90
N MET A 122 -18.88 -23.72 6.86
CA MET A 122 -19.71 -22.53 6.66
C MET A 122 -20.79 -22.38 7.73
N LYS A 123 -21.31 -23.49 8.27
CA LYS A 123 -22.24 -23.47 9.40
C LYS A 123 -21.56 -22.98 10.68
N SER A 124 -20.35 -23.45 10.97
CA SER A 124 -19.62 -23.06 12.19
C SER A 124 -19.21 -21.59 12.18
N THR A 125 -18.78 -21.05 11.04
CA THR A 125 -18.49 -19.61 10.90
C THR A 125 -19.75 -18.77 11.14
N LYS A 126 -20.87 -19.15 10.52
CA LYS A 126 -22.17 -18.47 10.73
C LYS A 126 -22.64 -18.53 12.18
N LEU A 127 -22.40 -19.63 12.90
CA LEU A 127 -22.70 -19.75 14.33
C LEU A 127 -21.79 -18.84 15.17
N GLY A 128 -20.50 -18.74 14.84
CA GLY A 128 -19.57 -17.81 15.47
C GLY A 128 -20.00 -16.35 15.30
N ASP A 129 -20.38 -15.95 14.09
CA ASP A 129 -20.86 -14.58 13.83
C ASP A 129 -22.14 -14.27 14.62
N LYS A 130 -23.05 -15.24 14.71
CA LYS A 130 -24.29 -15.09 15.51
C LYS A 130 -24.00 -14.96 17.00
N SER A 131 -23.03 -15.70 17.54
CA SER A 131 -22.71 -15.65 18.98
C SER A 131 -22.11 -14.29 19.39
N VAL A 132 -21.36 -13.65 18.49
CA VAL A 132 -20.76 -12.31 18.72
C VAL A 132 -21.82 -11.21 18.83
N ARG A 133 -22.97 -11.34 18.16
CA ARG A 133 -24.01 -10.30 18.09
C ARG A 133 -24.44 -9.73 19.44
N LYS A 134 -24.60 -10.58 20.46
CA LYS A 134 -25.00 -10.14 21.81
C LYS A 134 -23.98 -9.19 22.43
N ARG A 135 -22.69 -9.45 22.25
CA ARG A 135 -21.60 -8.60 22.77
C ARG A 135 -21.46 -7.32 21.97
N SER A 136 -21.61 -7.39 20.64
CA SER A 136 -21.64 -6.19 19.79
C SER A 136 -22.82 -5.28 20.12
N LYS A 137 -23.98 -5.83 20.47
CA LYS A 137 -25.13 -5.06 20.96
C LYS A 137 -24.81 -4.28 22.24
N MET A 138 -23.99 -4.86 23.12
CA MET A 138 -23.49 -4.20 24.33
C MET A 138 -22.23 -3.35 24.09
N ALA A 139 -21.86 -3.08 22.84
CA ALA A 139 -20.69 -2.31 22.43
C ALA A 139 -19.34 -2.79 23.03
N LYS A 140 -19.22 -4.08 23.34
CA LYS A 140 -17.98 -4.65 23.86
C LYS A 140 -16.89 -4.67 22.79
N ARG A 141 -15.65 -4.33 23.18
CA ARG A 141 -14.51 -4.30 22.24
C ARG A 141 -14.15 -5.68 21.69
N GLY A 142 -14.47 -6.75 22.43
CA GLY A 142 -14.23 -8.11 22.00
C GLY A 142 -14.50 -9.12 23.11
N GLU A 143 -14.02 -10.35 22.93
CA GLU A 143 -14.25 -11.43 23.90
C GLU A 143 -13.52 -11.21 25.23
N GLY A 144 -12.36 -10.54 25.19
CA GLY A 144 -11.58 -10.18 26.37
C GLY A 144 -12.18 -9.04 27.19
N ASP A 145 -13.18 -8.33 26.64
CA ASP A 145 -13.81 -7.19 27.32
C ASP A 145 -14.90 -7.67 28.29
N ARG A 146 -14.44 -7.99 29.50
CA ARG A 146 -15.27 -8.46 30.62
C ARG A 146 -15.30 -7.45 31.77
N HIS A 147 -15.06 -6.17 31.49
CA HIS A 147 -15.12 -5.12 32.51
C HIS A 147 -16.55 -4.93 33.02
N VAL A 148 -16.69 -4.87 34.35
CA VAL A 148 -17.95 -4.56 35.03
C VAL A 148 -17.82 -3.16 35.60
N PRO A 149 -18.55 -2.16 35.07
CA PRO A 149 -18.49 -0.80 35.62
C PRO A 149 -19.16 -0.74 36.98
N ASP A 150 -18.64 0.11 37.86
CA ASP A 150 -19.33 0.46 39.10
C ASP A 150 -20.45 1.46 38.80
N LEU A 151 -21.68 0.97 38.76
CA LEU A 151 -22.86 1.77 38.43
C LEU A 151 -23.28 2.70 39.58
N LYS A 152 -22.93 2.35 40.83
CA LYS A 152 -23.33 3.10 42.02
C LYS A 152 -22.14 3.24 42.99
N PRO A 153 -21.11 4.02 42.61
CA PRO A 153 -19.92 4.16 43.43
C PRO A 153 -20.23 4.84 44.76
N LYS A 154 -19.71 4.25 45.84
CA LYS A 154 -20.03 4.67 47.23
C LYS A 154 -19.79 6.17 47.48
N HIS A 155 -18.68 6.72 46.99
CA HIS A 155 -18.28 8.10 47.25
C HIS A 155 -19.23 9.15 46.61
N LEU A 156 -20.11 8.74 45.69
CA LEU A 156 -21.14 9.62 45.13
C LEU A 156 -22.47 9.55 45.90
N TYR A 157 -22.78 8.39 46.50
CA TYR A 157 -24.11 8.09 47.07
C TYR A 157 -24.11 7.94 48.60
N SER A 158 -22.96 7.98 49.24
CA SER A 158 -22.82 7.80 50.69
C SER A 158 -22.28 9.07 51.34
N GLY A 159 -22.87 9.44 52.49
CA GLY A 159 -22.50 10.61 53.26
C GLY A 159 -23.26 11.88 52.86
N LYS A 160 -23.00 12.96 53.60
CA LYS A 160 -23.51 14.32 53.33
C LYS A 160 -22.34 15.29 53.39
N THR A 161 -22.33 16.31 52.53
CA THR A 161 -21.27 17.32 52.55
C THR A 161 -21.48 18.28 53.73
N GLY A 162 -20.52 18.34 54.64
CA GLY A 162 -20.51 19.26 55.79
C GLY A 162 -19.99 20.66 55.45
N ARG A 163 -19.96 21.55 56.45
CA ARG A 163 -19.21 22.81 56.37
C ARG A 163 -17.73 22.52 56.63
N GLY A 164 -16.85 22.86 55.67
CA GLY A 164 -15.41 22.63 55.76
C GLY A 164 -14.83 22.08 54.45
N ALA A 165 -13.87 21.15 54.56
CA ALA A 165 -13.25 20.48 53.42
C ALA A 165 -14.27 19.64 52.64
N ARG A 166 -14.14 19.62 51.31
CA ARG A 166 -14.95 18.84 50.37
C ARG A 166 -14.13 17.70 49.79
N ASP A 167 -14.78 16.57 49.49
CA ASP A 167 -14.13 15.37 48.94
C ASP A 167 -13.63 15.54 47.50
N TRP A 168 -14.12 16.54 46.78
CA TRP A 168 -13.75 16.83 45.40
C TRP A 168 -13.51 18.34 45.22
N ARG A 169 -12.81 18.69 44.14
CA ARG A 169 -12.38 20.05 43.81
C ARG A 169 -13.28 20.71 42.78
#